data_AF-A0AAW0PYP3-F1
#
_entry.id   AF-A0AAW0PYP3-F1
#
_cell.length_a   1.000
_cell.length_b   1.000
_cell.length_c   1.000
_cell.angle_alpha   90.00
_cell.angle_beta   90.00
_cell.angle_gamma   90.00
#
_symmetry.space_group_name_H-M   'P 1'
#
loop_
_entity.id
_entity.type
_entity.pdbx_description
1 polymer ?
#
loop_
_entity_poly.entity_id
_entity_poly.type
_entity_poly.pdbx_seq_one_letter_code
_entity_poly.pdbx_strand_id
1 'polypeptide(L)'
;MDFPEEEEPFPFSDPVYLKAAALDPAFSLLWIDHHVQASNETKAAVTQQVKEMILHDAEKWAPQVDEPETQEEGGLFAAYSKRQRKDVGSTPALQLSHYLHIAEGQNALLFWAMNMNTLSALYPIASRVLAVPATSAPVERVFSHGGIILRPHRAQTTDRLLANLVFCKCNAA
;
A
#
# COMPACT_ATOMS: atom_id res chain seq x y z
N MET A 1 -26.03 32.85 -10.51
CA MET A 1 -25.61 31.46 -10.75
C MET A 1 -24.85 31.05 -9.52
N ASP A 2 -25.52 30.39 -8.57
CA ASP A 2 -24.85 29.68 -7.49
C ASP A 2 -24.26 28.43 -8.10
N PHE A 3 -22.94 28.34 -8.10
CA PHE A 3 -22.28 27.05 -8.27
C PHE A 3 -22.45 26.29 -6.95
N PRO A 4 -22.81 25.00 -6.97
CA PRO A 4 -22.76 24.23 -5.74
C PRO A 4 -21.31 24.28 -5.25
N GLU A 5 -21.11 24.71 -4.00
CA GLU A 5 -19.85 24.49 -3.29
C GLU A 5 -19.67 22.97 -3.23
N GLU A 6 -18.90 22.41 -4.17
CA GLU A 6 -18.32 21.09 -3.98
C GLU A 6 -17.44 21.22 -2.75
N GLU A 7 -17.92 20.71 -1.61
CA GLU A 7 -17.13 20.63 -0.38
C GLU A 7 -15.81 19.95 -0.73
N GLU A 8 -14.72 20.72 -0.77
CA GLU A 8 -13.42 20.15 -1.00
C GLU A 8 -13.18 19.08 0.08
N PRO A 9 -12.88 17.84 -0.31
CA PRO A 9 -12.67 16.77 0.66
C PRO A 9 -11.52 17.18 1.57
N PHE A 10 -11.70 17.01 2.88
CA PHE A 10 -10.67 17.36 3.84
C PHE A 10 -9.32 16.73 3.45
N PRO A 11 -8.19 17.43 3.65
CA PRO A 11 -6.89 16.84 3.41
C PRO A 11 -6.78 15.54 4.20
N PHE A 12 -6.31 14.47 3.54
CA PHE A 12 -6.20 13.11 4.10
C PHE A 12 -7.53 12.37 4.35
N SER A 13 -8.62 12.75 3.67
CA SER A 13 -9.89 11.99 3.71
C SER A 13 -9.82 10.61 3.02
N ASP A 14 -8.75 10.34 2.26
CA ASP A 14 -8.63 9.08 1.54
C ASP A 14 -8.43 7.91 2.54
N PRO A 15 -9.25 6.84 2.46
CA PRO A 15 -9.13 5.67 3.32
C PRO A 15 -7.77 4.97 3.23
N VAL A 16 -6.97 5.23 2.19
CA VAL A 16 -5.59 4.75 2.08
C VAL A 16 -4.73 5.17 3.27
N TYR A 17 -4.92 6.37 3.81
CA TYR A 17 -4.14 6.88 4.94
C TYR A 17 -4.50 6.15 6.23
N LEU A 18 -5.78 5.84 6.43
CA LEU A 18 -6.25 5.07 7.58
C LEU A 18 -5.72 3.64 7.56
N LYS A 19 -5.72 3.00 6.38
CA LYS A 19 -5.17 1.65 6.18
C LYS A 19 -3.65 1.63 6.33
N ALA A 20 -2.95 2.60 5.72
CA ALA A 20 -1.51 2.74 5.86
C ALA A 20 -1.12 2.92 7.33
N ALA A 21 -1.87 3.75 8.06
CA ALA A 21 -1.63 3.97 9.46
C ALA A 21 -1.81 2.70 10.30
N ALA A 22 -2.91 1.97 10.07
CA ALA A 22 -3.16 0.71 10.76
C ALA A 22 -2.18 -0.40 10.40
N LEU A 23 -1.66 -0.43 9.18
CA LEU A 23 -0.70 -1.43 8.68
C LEU A 23 0.77 -1.03 8.87
N ASP A 24 1.04 0.14 9.46
CA ASP A 24 2.40 0.49 9.89
C ASP A 24 2.66 -0.09 11.29
N PRO A 25 3.62 -1.02 11.45
CA PRO A 25 3.91 -1.63 12.75
C PRO A 25 4.37 -0.64 13.82
N ALA A 26 4.95 0.50 13.43
CA ALA A 26 5.46 1.48 14.38
C ALA A 26 4.35 2.08 15.26
N PHE A 27 3.10 2.08 14.79
CA PHE A 27 1.97 2.66 15.52
C PHE A 27 0.66 1.87 15.42
N SER A 28 0.42 1.09 14.37
CA SER A 28 -0.71 0.17 14.25
C SER A 28 -2.05 0.87 14.53
N LEU A 29 -2.85 0.43 15.50
CA LEU A 29 -4.09 1.10 15.90
C LEU A 29 -3.90 2.10 17.08
N LEU A 30 -2.69 2.24 17.62
CA LEU A 30 -2.42 3.09 18.79
C LEU A 30 -2.68 4.58 18.50
N TRP A 31 -2.62 5.01 17.24
CA TRP A 31 -2.95 6.38 16.86
C TRP A 31 -4.42 6.72 17.14
N ILE A 32 -5.33 5.74 17.13
CA ILE A 32 -6.75 5.95 17.45
C ILE A 32 -6.88 6.31 18.94
N ASP A 33 -6.15 5.60 19.79
CA ASP A 33 -6.19 5.85 21.23
C ASP A 33 -5.51 7.17 21.57
N HIS A 34 -4.35 7.45 20.96
CA HIS A 34 -3.47 8.56 21.33
C HIS A 34 -3.82 9.90 20.65
N HIS A 35 -4.32 9.89 19.41
CA HIS A 35 -4.48 11.11 18.61
C HIS A 35 -5.93 11.46 18.30
N VAL A 36 -6.87 10.52 18.36
CA VAL A 36 -8.29 10.81 18.11
C VAL A 36 -8.91 11.43 19.36
N GLN A 37 -9.35 12.68 19.25
CA GLN A 37 -10.04 13.41 20.32
C GLN A 37 -11.56 13.19 20.25
N ALA A 38 -11.99 11.95 20.47
CA ALA A 38 -13.40 11.57 20.44
C ALA A 38 -13.78 10.64 21.62
N SER A 39 -15.08 10.36 21.78
CA SER A 39 -15.57 9.42 22.78
C SER A 39 -15.02 8.00 22.54
N ASN A 40 -14.96 7.17 23.58
CA ASN A 40 -14.52 5.78 23.46
C ASN A 40 -15.39 4.98 22.48
N GLU A 41 -16.70 5.27 22.41
CA GLU A 41 -17.60 4.67 21.44
C GLU A 41 -17.21 5.00 20.00
N THR A 42 -16.85 6.26 19.74
CA THR A 42 -16.39 6.71 18.42
C THR A 42 -15.05 6.05 18.06
N LYS A 43 -14.11 5.97 19.02
CA LYS A 43 -12.83 5.28 18.83
C LYS A 43 -13.01 3.80 18.50
N ALA A 44 -13.92 3.12 19.18
CA ALA A 44 -14.26 1.73 18.91
C ALA A 44 -14.86 1.56 17.50
N ALA A 45 -15.79 2.44 17.11
CA ALA A 45 -16.38 2.44 15.78
C ALA A 45 -15.34 2.64 14.67
N VAL A 46 -14.45 3.63 14.83
CA VAL A 46 -13.35 3.89 13.88
C VAL A 46 -12.41 2.68 13.80
N THR A 47 -12.06 2.09 14.96
CA THR A 47 -11.22 0.89 15.00
C THR A 47 -11.84 -0.27 14.21
N GLN A 48 -13.14 -0.51 14.40
CA GLN A 48 -13.86 -1.54 13.68
C GLN A 48 -13.92 -1.25 12.19
N GLN A 49 -14.25 -0.02 11.80
CA GLN A 49 -14.30 0.41 10.40
C GLN A 49 -12.96 0.21 9.69
N VAL A 50 -11.85 0.56 10.34
CA VAL A 50 -10.50 0.38 9.76
C VAL A 50 -10.16 -1.10 9.58
N LYS A 51 -10.50 -1.95 10.56
CA LYS A 51 -10.33 -3.40 10.43
C LYS A 51 -11.15 -3.96 9.26
N GLU A 52 -12.42 -3.57 9.15
CA GLU A 52 -13.30 -4.02 8.06
C GLU A 52 -12.78 -3.59 6.68
N MET A 53 -12.29 -2.36 6.54
CA MET A 53 -11.67 -1.89 5.29
C MET A 53 -10.46 -2.74 4.89
N ILE A 54 -9.60 -3.11 5.84
CA ILE A 54 -8.43 -3.97 5.57
C ILE A 54 -8.88 -5.38 5.19
N LEU A 55 -9.87 -5.94 5.90
CA LEU A 55 -10.37 -7.29 5.62
C LEU A 55 -11.04 -7.39 4.25
N HIS A 56 -11.87 -6.41 3.90
CA HIS A 56 -12.48 -6.33 2.58
C HIS A 56 -11.43 -6.30 1.45
N ASP A 57 -10.37 -5.50 1.63
CA ASP A 57 -9.25 -5.46 0.67
C ASP A 57 -8.47 -6.78 0.63
N ALA A 58 -8.32 -7.46 1.77
CA ALA A 58 -7.66 -8.75 1.88
C ALA A 58 -8.44 -9.87 1.20
N GLU A 59 -9.77 -9.81 1.23
CA GLU A 59 -10.65 -10.74 0.53
C GLU A 59 -10.62 -10.48 -0.98
N LYS A 60 -10.72 -9.21 -1.40
CA LYS A 60 -10.63 -8.81 -2.80
C LYS A 60 -9.30 -9.19 -3.44
N TRP A 61 -8.21 -9.04 -2.67
CA TRP A 61 -6.85 -9.35 -3.12
C TRP A 61 -6.35 -10.70 -2.60
N ALA A 62 -7.23 -11.54 -2.04
CA ALA A 62 -6.88 -12.93 -1.85
C ALA A 62 -6.40 -13.47 -3.21
N PRO A 63 -5.26 -14.20 -3.26
CA PRO A 63 -4.80 -14.74 -4.52
C PRO A 63 -5.97 -15.49 -5.15
N GLN A 64 -6.47 -14.96 -6.27
CA GLN A 64 -7.34 -15.72 -7.15
C GLN A 64 -6.58 -17.02 -7.34
N VAL A 65 -7.16 -18.13 -6.91
CA VAL A 65 -6.66 -19.41 -7.37
C VAL A 65 -6.93 -19.33 -8.85
N ASP A 66 -5.92 -18.93 -9.63
CA ASP A 66 -5.89 -19.29 -11.04
C ASP A 66 -6.14 -20.80 -10.99
N GLU A 67 -7.32 -21.24 -11.43
CA GLU A 67 -7.51 -22.62 -11.81
C GLU A 67 -6.29 -22.96 -12.65
N PRO A 68 -5.52 -24.01 -12.30
CA PRO A 68 -4.32 -24.29 -13.05
C PRO A 68 -4.75 -24.56 -14.48
N GLU A 69 -4.53 -23.60 -15.38
CA GLU A 69 -4.40 -23.89 -16.79
C GLU A 69 -3.40 -25.03 -16.83
N THR A 70 -3.89 -26.18 -17.28
CA THR A 70 -3.14 -27.43 -17.26
C THR A 70 -2.06 -27.35 -18.33
N GLN A 71 -1.02 -26.56 -18.08
CA GLN A 71 0.22 -26.66 -18.82
C GLN A 71 0.97 -27.85 -18.22
N GLU A 72 1.15 -28.88 -19.04
CA GLU A 72 1.92 -30.07 -18.69
C GLU A 72 3.36 -29.66 -18.31
N GLU A 73 3.62 -29.41 -17.03
CA GLU A 73 4.98 -29.29 -16.50
C GLU A 73 5.61 -30.68 -16.38
N GLY A 74 5.89 -31.30 -17.53
CA GLY A 74 6.71 -32.51 -17.66
C GLY A 74 8.21 -32.22 -17.57
N GLY A 75 8.64 -31.37 -16.64
CA GLY A 75 10.04 -31.02 -16.44
C GLY A 75 10.73 -31.87 -15.37
N LEU A 76 11.98 -32.28 -15.61
CA LEU A 76 12.83 -33.08 -14.71
C LEU A 76 12.96 -32.51 -13.27
N PHE A 77 12.64 -31.21 -13.08
CA PHE A 77 12.70 -30.51 -11.81
C PHE A 77 11.35 -30.02 -11.28
N ALA A 78 10.21 -30.41 -11.89
CA ALA A 78 8.87 -30.00 -11.42
C ALA A 78 8.59 -30.43 -9.96
N ALA A 79 9.29 -31.44 -9.47
CA ALA A 79 9.25 -31.87 -8.07
C ALA A 79 9.89 -30.88 -7.08
N TYR A 80 10.79 -29.99 -7.52
CA TYR A 80 11.50 -29.04 -6.66
C TYR A 80 10.69 -27.76 -6.40
N SER A 81 9.80 -27.37 -7.31
CA SER A 81 8.93 -26.18 -7.16
C SER A 81 7.80 -26.38 -6.14
N LYS A 82 7.51 -27.61 -5.71
CA LYS A 82 6.35 -27.96 -4.87
C LYS A 82 6.53 -27.72 -3.37
N ARG A 83 7.48 -26.87 -2.94
CA ARG A 83 7.70 -26.59 -1.51
C ARG A 83 7.38 -25.17 -1.06
N GLN A 84 6.49 -24.47 -1.76
CA GLN A 84 5.71 -23.39 -1.16
C GLN A 84 4.34 -23.98 -0.80
N ARG A 85 4.29 -24.72 0.32
CA ARG A 85 3.00 -25.11 0.90
C ARG A 85 2.29 -23.83 1.31
N LYS A 86 1.26 -23.50 0.54
CA LYS A 86 0.14 -22.65 0.95
C LYS A 86 -0.26 -23.09 2.36
N ASP A 87 0.00 -22.28 3.37
CA ASP A 87 -0.61 -22.45 4.69
C ASP A 87 -2.11 -22.17 4.52
N VAL A 88 -2.81 -23.23 4.11
CA VAL A 88 -4.25 -23.35 4.19
C VAL A 88 -4.59 -23.33 5.68
N GLY A 89 -4.86 -22.15 6.25
CA GLY A 89 -5.30 -22.10 7.64
C GLY A 89 -5.57 -20.73 8.26
N SER A 90 -4.87 -19.66 7.86
CA SER A 90 -5.07 -18.35 8.52
C SER A 90 -5.94 -17.44 7.66
N THR A 91 -7.22 -17.33 8.03
CA THR A 91 -8.15 -16.36 7.42
C THR A 91 -7.59 -14.94 7.55
N PRO A 92 -7.94 -13.99 6.66
CA PRO A 92 -7.48 -12.61 6.78
C PRO A 92 -7.75 -12.00 8.16
N ALA A 93 -8.87 -12.35 8.79
CA ALA A 93 -9.21 -11.96 10.16
C ALA A 93 -8.22 -12.49 11.20
N LEU A 94 -7.82 -13.76 11.10
CA LEU A 94 -6.80 -14.35 11.98
C LEU A 94 -5.44 -13.70 11.77
N GLN A 95 -5.04 -13.47 10.51
CA GLN A 95 -3.79 -12.76 10.21
C GLN A 95 -3.80 -11.33 10.77
N LEU A 96 -4.93 -10.62 10.68
CA LEU A 96 -5.05 -9.27 11.22
C LEU A 96 -4.96 -9.26 12.73
N SER A 97 -5.62 -10.21 13.41
CA SER A 97 -5.51 -10.33 14.87
C SER A 97 -4.09 -10.65 15.31
N HIS A 98 -3.39 -11.54 14.59
CA HIS A 98 -2.00 -11.89 14.85
C HIS A 98 -1.08 -10.68 14.64
N TYR A 99 -1.24 -9.97 13.51
CA TYR A 99 -0.50 -8.75 13.20
C TYR A 99 -0.60 -7.73 14.35
N LEU A 100 -1.81 -7.44 14.84
CA LEU A 100 -2.02 -6.46 15.91
C LEU A 100 -1.30 -6.83 17.22
N HIS A 101 -0.98 -8.10 17.44
CA HIS A 101 -0.23 -8.56 18.61
C HIS A 101 1.29 -8.44 18.46
N ILE A 102 1.81 -8.56 17.23
CA ILE A 102 3.27 -8.62 16.96
C ILE A 102 3.85 -7.32 16.39
N ALA A 103 3.00 -6.39 15.97
CA ALA A 103 3.40 -5.21 15.21
C ALA A 103 4.14 -4.15 16.04
N GLU A 104 3.88 -4.07 17.34
CA GLU A 104 4.17 -2.90 18.17
C GLU A 104 5.63 -2.37 18.05
N GLY A 105 5.73 -1.11 17.57
CA GLY A 105 6.97 -0.34 17.54
C GLY A 105 8.01 -0.83 16.53
N GLN A 106 7.64 -1.75 15.63
CA GLN A 106 8.59 -2.33 14.68
C GLN A 106 8.81 -1.42 13.46
N ASN A 107 9.97 -1.57 12.81
CA ASN A 107 10.21 -0.92 11.52
C ASN A 107 9.37 -1.58 10.41
N ALA A 108 8.57 -0.80 9.69
CA ALA A 108 7.66 -1.30 8.67
C ALA A 108 8.33 -2.17 7.58
N LEU A 109 9.45 -1.72 7.01
CA LEU A 109 10.13 -2.44 5.93
C LEU A 109 10.67 -3.80 6.39
N LEU A 110 11.33 -3.82 7.54
CA LEU A 110 11.88 -5.06 8.10
C LEU A 110 10.77 -6.02 8.55
N PHE A 111 9.75 -5.50 9.24
CA PHE A 111 8.64 -6.28 9.73
C PHE A 111 7.90 -7.00 8.59
N TRP A 112 7.52 -6.27 7.55
CA TRP A 112 6.78 -6.84 6.42
C TRP A 112 7.66 -7.77 5.59
N ALA A 113 8.96 -7.51 5.48
CA ALA A 113 9.90 -8.43 4.84
C ALA A 113 10.00 -9.78 5.59
N MET A 114 10.04 -9.76 6.93
CA MET A 114 10.14 -10.97 7.74
C MET A 114 8.82 -11.76 7.83
N ASN A 115 7.69 -11.08 7.72
CA ASN A 115 6.37 -11.68 7.92
C ASN A 115 5.56 -11.88 6.64
N MET A 116 6.13 -11.66 5.44
CA MET A 116 5.40 -11.73 4.16
C MET A 116 4.71 -13.09 3.92
N ASN A 117 5.29 -14.18 4.39
CA ASN A 117 4.72 -15.52 4.24
C ASN A 117 3.65 -15.81 5.32
N THR A 118 3.93 -15.41 6.56
CA THR A 118 3.04 -15.59 7.73
C THR A 118 1.78 -14.73 7.62
N LEU A 119 1.92 -13.51 7.08
CA LEU A 119 0.86 -12.52 6.87
C LEU A 119 0.55 -12.36 5.38
N SER A 120 0.50 -13.46 4.64
CA SER A 120 0.37 -13.49 3.19
C SER A 120 -0.88 -12.81 2.61
N ALA A 121 -1.98 -12.72 3.38
CA ALA A 121 -3.18 -11.99 2.96
C ALA A 121 -3.06 -10.48 3.18
N LEU A 122 -2.30 -10.05 4.18
CA LEU A 122 -2.13 -8.63 4.52
C LEU A 122 -0.96 -7.98 3.81
N TYR A 123 0.12 -8.73 3.57
CA TYR A 123 1.35 -8.22 2.98
C TYR A 123 1.15 -7.48 1.65
N PRO A 124 0.33 -7.96 0.69
CA PRO A 124 0.10 -7.23 -0.55
C PRO A 124 -0.62 -5.90 -0.34
N ILE A 125 -1.52 -5.82 0.64
CA ILE A 125 -2.24 -4.59 1.00
C ILE A 125 -1.26 -3.61 1.62
N ALA A 126 -0.50 -4.07 2.63
CA ALA A 126 0.49 -3.26 3.33
C ALA A 126 1.51 -2.67 2.35
N SER A 127 2.05 -3.49 1.45
CA SER A 127 3.01 -3.06 0.44
C SER A 127 2.46 -1.97 -0.48
N ARG A 128 1.16 -1.99 -0.78
CA ARG A 128 0.51 -0.96 -1.61
C ARG A 128 0.27 0.32 -0.86
N VAL A 129 -0.36 0.24 0.32
CA VAL A 129 -0.75 1.44 1.06
C VAL A 129 0.47 2.17 1.61
N LEU A 130 1.53 1.45 2.02
CA LEU A 130 2.77 2.03 2.53
C LEU A 130 3.66 2.59 1.41
N ALA A 131 3.45 2.17 0.15
CA ALA A 131 4.16 2.74 -1.00
C ALA A 131 3.58 4.09 -1.44
N VAL A 132 2.39 4.47 -0.95
CA VAL A 132 1.79 5.77 -1.26
C VAL A 132 2.53 6.85 -0.48
N PRO A 133 3.19 7.80 -1.15
CA PRO A 133 3.83 8.91 -0.47
C PRO A 133 2.77 9.82 0.16
N ALA A 134 3.02 10.26 1.39
CA ALA A 134 2.12 11.19 2.08
C ALA A 134 2.14 12.62 1.50
N THR A 135 3.04 12.94 0.57
CA THR A 135 3.20 14.27 -0.01
C THR A 135 3.49 14.21 -1.51
N SER A 136 3.18 15.31 -2.20
CA SER A 136 3.58 15.56 -3.60
C SER A 136 5.07 15.86 -3.77
N ALA A 137 5.83 16.05 -2.68
CA ALA A 137 7.22 16.48 -2.71
C ALA A 137 8.14 15.62 -3.62
N PRO A 138 7.99 14.27 -3.71
CA PRO A 138 8.77 13.47 -4.67
C PRO A 138 8.50 13.88 -6.12
N VAL A 139 7.24 14.15 -6.46
CA VAL A 139 6.80 14.55 -7.80
C VAL A 139 7.21 16.00 -8.10
N GLU A 140 7.06 16.90 -7.13
CA GLU A 140 7.55 18.28 -7.24
C GLU A 140 9.06 18.35 -7.44
N ARG A 141 9.83 17.47 -6.78
CA ARG A 141 11.26 17.37 -7.01
C ARG A 141 11.56 16.98 -8.45
N VAL A 142 10.81 16.05 -9.06
CA VAL A 142 10.95 15.70 -10.48
C VAL A 142 10.64 16.89 -11.38
N PHE A 143 9.54 17.62 -11.11
CA PHE A 143 9.17 18.80 -11.91
C PHE A 143 10.12 19.98 -11.74
N SER A 144 10.68 20.18 -10.55
CA SER A 144 11.70 21.20 -10.29
C SER A 144 12.96 20.95 -11.12
N HIS A 145 13.44 19.70 -11.17
CA HIS A 145 14.55 19.32 -12.05
C HIS A 145 14.15 19.41 -13.54
N GLY A 146 12.94 18.98 -13.88
CA GLY A 146 12.39 19.09 -15.24
C GLY A 146 12.23 20.53 -15.73
N GLY A 147 11.99 21.48 -14.84
CA GLY A 147 11.92 22.92 -15.14
C GLY A 147 13.25 23.50 -15.65
N ILE A 148 14.38 22.86 -15.36
CA ILE A 148 15.68 23.19 -15.96
C ILE A 148 15.71 22.80 -17.44
N ILE A 149 15.11 21.65 -17.79
CA ILE A 149 15.02 21.12 -19.16
C ILE A 149 13.96 21.87 -19.98
N LEU A 150 12.87 22.30 -19.33
CA LEU A 150 11.69 22.91 -19.97
C LEU A 150 11.73 24.43 -20.14
N ARG A 151 12.85 25.12 -19.85
CA ARG A 151 12.90 26.58 -20.02
C ARG A 151 12.58 26.95 -21.48
N PRO A 152 11.51 27.76 -21.74
CA PRO A 152 10.97 27.99 -23.09
C PRO A 152 11.98 28.52 -24.11
N HIS A 153 13.04 29.18 -23.65
CA HIS A 153 14.01 29.84 -24.52
C HIS A 153 15.21 28.95 -24.93
N ARG A 154 15.40 27.77 -24.31
CA ARG A 154 16.63 26.98 -24.49
C ARG A 154 16.45 25.56 -25.05
N ALA A 155 15.24 25.02 -25.11
CA ALA A 155 15.01 23.66 -25.59
C ALA A 155 13.72 23.53 -26.41
N GLN A 156 13.83 23.02 -27.64
CA GLN A 156 12.69 22.50 -28.42
C GLN A 156 12.48 21.02 -28.07
N THR A 157 12.18 20.73 -26.81
CA THR A 157 11.87 19.37 -26.36
C THR A 157 10.38 19.12 -26.52
N THR A 158 10.02 18.05 -27.22
CA THR A 158 8.63 17.58 -27.24
C THR A 158 8.26 16.98 -25.88
N ASP A 159 6.97 17.00 -25.57
CA ASP A 159 6.37 16.33 -24.41
C ASP A 159 6.81 14.86 -24.27
N ARG A 160 6.82 14.13 -25.39
CA ARG A 160 7.25 12.73 -25.44
C ARG A 160 8.73 12.55 -25.11
N LEU A 161 9.60 13.42 -25.63
CA LEU A 161 11.03 13.36 -25.35
C LEU A 161 11.30 13.70 -23.87
N LEU A 162 10.61 14.70 -23.34
CA LEU A 162 10.70 15.06 -21.92
C LEU A 162 10.31 13.87 -21.03
N ALA A 163 9.15 13.24 -21.29
CA ALA A 163 8.68 12.10 -20.51
C ALA A 163 9.72 10.95 -20.49
N ASN A 164 10.31 10.65 -21.64
CA ASN A 164 11.36 9.63 -21.75
C ASN A 164 12.63 10.02 -20.97
N LEU A 165 13.05 11.29 -21.05
CA LEU A 165 14.23 11.77 -20.31
C LEU A 165 14.02 11.71 -18.79
N VAL A 166 12.84 12.11 -18.32
CA VAL A 166 12.45 11.99 -16.90
C VAL A 166 12.45 10.53 -16.48
N PHE A 167 11.84 9.65 -17.27
CA PHE A 167 11.83 8.21 -17.00
C PHE A 167 13.25 7.64 -16.88
N CYS A 168 14.13 7.92 -17.84
CA CYS A 168 15.52 7.47 -17.78
C CYS A 168 16.25 8.03 -16.55
N LYS A 169 15.99 9.28 -16.17
CA LYS A 169 16.66 9.90 -15.03
C LYS A 169 16.20 9.36 -13.68
N CYS A 170 14.90 9.10 -13.51
CA CYS A 170 14.34 8.57 -12.27
C CYS A 170 14.66 7.08 -12.05
N ASN A 171 14.96 6.33 -13.12
CA ASN A 171 15.28 4.90 -13.07
C ASN A 171 16.76 4.59 -13.37
N ALA A 172 17.63 5.59 -13.40
CA ALA A 172 19.07 5.36 -13.53
C ALA A 172 19.59 4.71 -12.24
N ALA A 173 20.15 3.50 -12.37
CA ALA A 173 20.75 2.71 -11.28
C ALA A 173 22.02 3.36 -10.72
#